data_AF-D1AR71-F1
#
_entry.id   AF-D1AR71-F1
#
_cell.length_a   1.000
_cell.length_b   1.000
_cell.length_c   1.000
_cell.angle_alpha   90.00
_cell.angle_beta   90.00
_cell.angle_gamma   90.00
#
_symmetry.space_group_name_H-M   'P 1'
#
loop_
_entity.id
_entity.type
_entity.pdbx_description
1 polymer ?
#
loop_
_entity_poly.entity_id
_entity_poly.type
_entity_poly.pdbx_seq_one_letter_code
_entity_poly.pdbx_strand_id
1 'polypeptide(L)' 'MNNEILIDKVGTYGVKKCSKCGIEFPNIKEYFYQTTGIKDGLRTDCKRCQDTQKLRKRYFI' A
#
# COMPACT_ATOMS: atom_id res chain seq x y z
N MET A 1 2.97 31.51 -13.29
CA MET A 1 2.67 30.14 -13.75
C MET A 1 4.01 29.43 -13.87
N ASN A 2 4.55 28.99 -12.73
CA ASN A 2 5.85 28.33 -12.69
C ASN A 2 5.61 26.88 -12.34
N ASN A 3 5.89 26.06 -13.33
CA ASN A 3 5.64 24.65 -13.44
C ASN A 3 6.74 23.90 -12.67
N GLU A 4 6.70 23.98 -11.34
CA GLU A 4 7.64 23.29 -10.45
C GLU A 4 7.17 21.86 -10.20
N ILE A 5 7.51 21.01 -11.18
CA ILE A 5 8.23 19.75 -10.94
C ILE A 5 7.56 18.82 -9.92
N LEU A 6 6.67 17.96 -10.46
CA LEU A 6 6.08 16.78 -9.84
C LEU A 6 7.12 15.67 -9.58
N ILE A 7 8.13 15.98 -8.79
CA ILE A 7 9.12 15.01 -8.31
C ILE A 7 9.14 15.14 -6.78
N ASP A 8 9.29 14.04 -6.05
CA ASP A 8 9.56 13.99 -4.60
C ASP A 8 8.42 13.87 -3.55
N LYS A 9 7.15 13.65 -3.90
CA LYS A 9 6.21 13.04 -2.91
C LYS A 9 6.50 11.55 -2.60
N VAL A 10 7.62 11.03 -3.07
CA VAL A 10 8.16 9.71 -2.73
C VAL A 10 9.37 9.79 -1.79
N GLY A 11 9.80 10.99 -1.36
CA GLY A 11 11.00 11.17 -0.54
C GLY A 11 10.78 11.07 0.98
N THR A 12 9.59 11.39 1.49
CA THR A 12 9.39 11.53 2.96
C THR A 12 8.85 10.27 3.63
N TYR A 13 8.23 9.36 2.89
CA TYR A 13 7.47 8.25 3.49
C TYR A 13 8.20 6.91 3.53
N GLY A 14 9.39 6.80 2.92
CA GLY A 14 10.10 5.53 2.80
C GLY A 14 9.34 4.49 1.95
N VAL A 15 10.00 3.38 1.66
CA VAL A 15 9.40 2.25 0.95
C VAL A 15 9.12 1.12 1.92
N LYS A 16 8.01 0.41 1.67
CA LYS A 16 7.61 -0.79 2.41
C LYS A 16 7.43 -1.93 1.43
N LYS A 17 8.06 -3.07 1.72
CA LYS A 17 7.94 -4.28 0.92
C LYS A 17 6.63 -5.01 1.27
N CYS A 18 5.83 -5.31 0.26
CA CYS A 18 4.63 -6.11 0.43
C CYS A 18 5.01 -7.56 0.82
N SER A 19 4.51 -8.07 1.94
CA SER A 19 4.80 -9.44 2.37
C SER A 19 4.16 -10.53 1.49
N LYS A 20 3.24 -10.17 0.57
CA LYS A 20 2.54 -11.12 -0.31
C LYS A 20 3.17 -11.21 -1.69
N CYS A 21 3.36 -10.08 -2.37
CA CYS A 21 3.97 -10.05 -3.71
C CYS A 21 5.47 -9.77 -3.70
N GLY A 22 6.04 -9.35 -2.57
CA GLY A 22 7.46 -9.02 -2.46
C GLY A 22 7.88 -7.72 -3.15
N ILE A 23 6.94 -6.96 -3.70
CA ILE A 23 7.21 -5.69 -4.39
C ILE A 23 7.28 -4.55 -3.37
N GLU A 24 8.20 -3.62 -3.58
CA GLU A 24 8.37 -2.42 -2.77
C GLU A 24 7.42 -1.31 -3.26
N PHE A 25 6.66 -0.75 -2.33
CA PHE A 25 5.76 0.37 -2.60
C PHE A 25 6.01 1.50 -1.61
N PRO A 26 5.66 2.74 -1.93
CA PRO A 26 5.71 3.84 -0.97
C PRO A 26 4.86 3.52 0.26
N ASN A 27 5.40 3.75 1.47
CA ASN A 27 4.72 3.46 2.74
C ASN A 27 3.62 4.51 3.06
N ILE A 28 2.66 4.63 2.15
CA ILE A 28 1.54 5.57 2.24
C ILE A 28 0.22 4.83 2.09
N LYS A 29 -0.85 5.48 2.56
CA LYS A 29 -2.22 4.95 2.53
C LYS A 29 -2.78 4.73 1.12
N GLU A 30 -2.09 5.20 0.07
CA GLU A 30 -2.45 4.93 -1.32
C GLU A 30 -2.19 3.47 -1.69
N TYR A 31 -1.04 2.90 -1.28
CA TYR A 31 -0.61 1.54 -1.62
C TYR A 31 -0.90 0.51 -0.54
N PHE A 32 -1.04 0.93 0.71
CA PHE A 32 -1.31 0.06 1.87
C PHE A 32 -2.63 0.44 2.55
N TYR A 33 -3.39 -0.55 3.01
CA TYR A 33 -4.59 -0.28 3.81
C TYR A 33 -4.22 0.13 5.24
N GLN A 34 -4.88 1.17 5.74
CA GLN A 34 -4.80 1.52 7.15
C GLN A 34 -5.55 0.45 7.97
N THR A 35 -4.97 0.06 9.10
CA THR A 35 -5.59 -0.87 10.04
C THR A 35 -5.39 -0.36 11.45
N THR A 36 -6.45 -0.45 12.25
CA THR A 36 -6.51 0.09 13.61
C THR A 36 -5.98 -0.86 14.67
N GLY A 37 -5.40 -2.02 14.28
CA GLY A 37 -4.97 -3.07 15.19
C GLY A 37 -3.45 -3.29 15.32
N ILE A 38 -2.61 -2.51 14.63
CA ILE A 38 -1.14 -2.65 14.69
C ILE A 38 -0.47 -1.31 14.93
N LYS A 39 0.66 -1.35 15.63
CA LYS A 39 1.45 -0.19 16.09
C LYS A 39 1.84 0.79 14.96
N ASP A 40 2.02 0.28 13.74
CA ASP A 40 2.38 1.05 12.52
C ASP A 40 1.16 1.63 11.78
N GLY A 41 -0.06 1.20 12.12
CA GLY A 41 -1.29 1.66 11.49
C GLY A 41 -1.48 1.26 10.02
N LEU A 42 -0.49 0.65 9.36
CA LEU A 42 -0.53 0.22 7.96
C LEU A 42 -0.27 -1.29 7.83
N ARG A 43 -1.07 -1.97 6.99
CA ARG A 43 -0.86 -3.40 6.69
C ARG A 43 0.51 -3.66 6.03
N THR A 44 0.97 -4.90 6.15
CA THR A 44 2.20 -5.39 5.51
C THR A 44 1.96 -5.86 4.08
N ASP A 45 0.72 -6.20 3.72
CA ASP A 45 0.30 -6.51 2.36
C ASP A 45 -0.26 -5.28 1.62
N CYS A 46 0.05 -5.17 0.33
CA CYS A 46 -0.43 -4.09 -0.51
C CYS A 46 -1.92 -4.26 -0.86
N LYS A 47 -2.59 -3.16 -1.21
CA LYS A 47 -4.02 -3.17 -1.54
C LYS A 47 -4.39 -4.16 -2.63
N ARG A 48 -3.54 -4.32 -3.66
CA ARG A 48 -3.78 -5.25 -4.78
C ARG A 48 -3.83 -6.71 -4.31
N CYS A 49 -2.86 -7.13 -3.50
CA CYS A 49 -2.85 -8.46 -2.91
C CYS A 49 -4.09 -8.67 -2.03
N GLN A 50 -4.48 -7.64 -1.27
CA GLN A 50 -5.66 -7.75 -0.44
C GLN A 50 -6.96 -7.82 -1.25
N ASP A 51 -7.08 -7.07 -2.34
CA ASP A 51 -8.25 -7.13 -3.21
C ASP A 51 -8.40 -8.53 -3.84
N THR A 52 -7.28 -9.12 -4.28
CA THR A 52 -7.26 -10.51 -4.77
C THR A 52 -7.77 -11.50 -3.72
N GLN A 53 -7.40 -11.33 -2.44
CA GLN A 53 -7.93 -12.18 -1.36
C GLN A 53 -9.44 -11.97 -1.14
N LYS A 54 -9.95 -10.74 -1.28
CA LYS A 54 -11.40 -10.46 -1.17
C LYS A 54 -12.18 -11.16 -2.27
N LEU A 55 -11.67 -11.15 -3.51
CA LEU A 55 -12.30 -11.83 -4.63
C LEU A 55 -12.34 -13.35 -4.43
N ARG A 56 -11.25 -13.96 -3.96
CA ARG A 56 -11.21 -15.40 -3.64
C ARG A 56 -12.25 -15.80 -2.60
N LYS A 57 -12.53 -14.96 -1.59
CA LYS A 57 -13.58 -15.24 -0.59
C LYS A 57 -15.00 -15.14 -1.15
N ARG A 58 -15.23 -14.31 -2.17
CA ARG A 58 -16.57 -14.09 -2.74
C ARG A 58 -17.00 -15.18 -3.73
N TYR A 59 -16.06 -15.84 -4.39
CA TYR A 59 -16.34 -16.88 -5.39
C TYR A 59 -16.44 -18.30 -4.83
N PHE A 60 -16.28 -18.47 -3.52
CA PHE A 60 -16.46 -19.75 -2.81
C PHE A 60 -17.78 -19.78 -2.00
N ILE A 61 -18.83 -19.10 -2.49
CA ILE A 61 -20.19 -19.18 -1.96
C ILE A 61 -21.16 -19.67 -3.03
#